data_AF-A0A1H1I4S1-F1
#
_entry.id   AF-A0A1H1I4S1-F1
#
_cell.length_a   1.000
_cell.length_b   1.000
_cell.length_c   1.000
_cell.angle_alpha   90.00
_cell.angle_beta   90.00
_cell.angle_gamma   90.00
#
_symmetry.space_group_name_H-M   'P 1'
#
loop_
_entity.id
_entity.type
_entity.pdbx_description
1 polymer ?
#
loop_
_entity_poly.entity_id
_entity_poly.type
_entity_poly.pdbx_seq_one_letter_code
_entity_poly.pdbx_strand_id
1 'polypeptide(L)'
;MGKIAKKYNSVEEFISKGSELAKKWKLAKNDSDRYLKVVGDKVSLRKLYDGKIFENSKVQSADDQCTKLSKEARELLPAQKDFKTSETQIKVIKKTMEPILKAHKGDSKAVKADPEFLKLQKKLAATTVLNETAKSKMKRAEVVTKALNSAQQILFKAKQDAAKGLNVLVTTDAKSILIAIGGSTEMSVKLGG
;
A
#
# COMPACT_ATOMS: atom_id res chain seq x y z
N MET A 1 30.87 7.96 26.95
CA MET A 1 30.46 7.41 25.63
C MET A 1 31.23 6.12 25.40
N GLY A 2 30.54 5.01 25.14
CA GLY A 2 31.19 3.72 24.84
C GLY A 2 32.03 3.78 23.56
N LYS A 3 33.01 2.89 23.41
CA LYS A 3 33.81 2.83 22.19
C LYS A 3 32.96 2.24 21.06
N ILE A 4 32.94 2.89 19.89
CA ILE A 4 32.33 2.30 18.69
C ILE A 4 33.16 1.08 18.34
N ALA A 5 32.50 -0.08 18.37
CA ALA A 5 33.19 -1.33 18.23
C ALA A 5 32.99 -1.91 16.82
N LYS A 6 31.84 -1.62 16.18
CA LYS A 6 31.64 -1.84 14.74
C LYS A 6 30.51 -0.98 14.18
N LYS A 7 30.64 -0.61 12.91
CA LYS A 7 29.58 -0.02 12.08
C LYS A 7 29.22 -0.97 10.94
N TYR A 8 27.92 -1.11 10.70
CA TYR A 8 27.31 -1.85 9.60
C TYR A 8 26.47 -0.89 8.77
N ASN A 9 26.55 -1.01 7.44
CA ASN A 9 25.88 -0.09 6.53
C ASN A 9 24.36 -0.35 6.44
N SER A 10 23.90 -1.54 6.84
CA SER A 10 22.48 -1.89 6.87
C SER A 10 22.18 -2.94 7.95
N VAL A 11 20.89 -3.15 8.23
CA VAL A 11 20.43 -4.21 9.15
C VAL A 11 20.73 -5.61 8.62
N GLU A 12 20.69 -5.82 7.31
CA GLU A 12 21.03 -7.09 6.67
C GLU A 12 22.51 -7.42 6.84
N GLU A 13 23.38 -6.41 6.70
CA GLU A 13 24.80 -6.59 6.95
C GLU A 13 25.04 -6.95 8.43
N PHE A 14 24.34 -6.27 9.35
CA PHE A 14 24.40 -6.58 10.78
C PHE A 14 23.88 -7.99 11.10
N ILE A 15 22.75 -8.42 10.54
CA ILE A 15 22.20 -9.76 10.74
C ILE A 15 23.15 -10.84 10.22
N SER A 16 23.83 -10.59 9.11
CA SER A 16 24.73 -11.56 8.49
C SER A 16 26.08 -11.68 9.21
N LYS A 17 26.65 -10.55 9.65
CA LYS A 17 28.03 -10.49 10.17
C LYS A 17 28.10 -10.15 11.67
N GLY A 18 26.99 -9.84 12.32
CA GLY A 18 26.92 -9.41 13.72
C GLY A 18 27.45 -10.45 14.69
N SER A 19 27.17 -11.72 14.43
CA SER A 19 27.62 -12.84 15.27
C SER A 19 29.15 -12.98 15.37
N GLU A 20 29.90 -12.44 14.40
CA GLU A 20 31.37 -12.45 14.45
C GLU A 20 31.93 -11.60 15.60
N LEU A 21 31.19 -10.58 16.05
CA LEU A 21 31.65 -9.71 17.14
C LEU A 21 31.75 -10.45 18.46
N ALA A 22 30.82 -11.37 18.75
CA ALA A 22 30.89 -12.21 19.95
C ALA A 22 32.18 -13.01 20.02
N LYS A 23 32.64 -13.55 18.88
CA LYS A 23 33.89 -14.30 18.78
C LYS A 23 35.12 -13.40 18.95
N LYS A 24 35.10 -12.20 18.37
CA LYS A 24 36.20 -11.22 18.43
C LYS A 24 36.39 -10.63 19.83
N TRP A 25 35.32 -10.41 20.58
CA TRP A 25 35.38 -9.78 21.90
C TRP A 25 35.68 -10.75 23.05
N LYS A 26 35.81 -12.07 22.78
CA LYS A 26 36.09 -13.09 23.79
C LYS A 26 35.14 -12.96 25.01
N LEU A 27 33.85 -12.72 24.75
CA LEU A 27 32.84 -12.60 25.79
C LEU A 27 32.72 -13.91 26.58
N ALA A 28 32.37 -13.81 27.85
CA ALA A 28 31.95 -14.98 28.62
C ALA A 28 30.77 -15.68 27.92
N LYS A 29 30.64 -17.00 28.08
CA LYS A 29 29.63 -17.80 27.37
C LYS A 29 28.22 -17.22 27.54
N ASN A 30 27.82 -16.89 28.77
CA ASN A 30 26.51 -16.31 29.07
C ASN A 30 26.25 -14.98 28.34
N ASP A 31 27.25 -14.11 28.27
CA ASP A 31 27.16 -12.82 27.59
C ASP A 31 27.15 -12.97 26.07
N SER A 32 27.93 -13.92 25.55
CA SER A 32 27.92 -14.31 24.13
C SER A 32 26.54 -14.83 23.73
N ASP A 33 25.94 -15.72 24.50
CA ASP A 33 24.62 -16.29 24.22
C ASP A 33 23.52 -15.22 24.24
N ARG A 34 23.57 -14.29 25.20
CA ARG A 34 22.66 -13.13 25.25
C ARG A 34 22.79 -12.25 24.00
N TYR A 35 24.02 -11.93 23.58
CA TYR A 35 24.27 -11.14 22.39
C TYR A 35 23.81 -11.85 21.11
N LEU A 36 24.14 -13.14 20.97
CA LEU A 36 23.74 -13.95 19.82
C LEU A 36 22.23 -14.11 19.72
N LYS A 37 21.51 -14.14 20.85
CA LYS A 37 20.05 -14.12 20.86
C LYS A 37 19.50 -12.83 20.24
N VAL A 38 20.10 -11.68 20.55
CA VAL A 38 19.70 -10.39 19.98
C VAL A 38 20.01 -10.32 18.48
N VAL A 39 21.22 -10.72 18.05
CA VAL A 39 21.59 -10.77 16.63
C VAL A 39 20.75 -11.79 15.85
N GLY A 40 20.37 -12.89 16.51
CA GLY A 40 19.55 -13.96 15.94
C GLY A 40 18.08 -13.60 15.77
N ASP A 41 17.57 -12.59 16.46
CA ASP A 41 16.19 -12.11 16.32
C ASP A 41 16.04 -11.17 15.10
N LYS A 42 16.17 -11.79 13.92
CA LYS A 42 16.12 -11.10 12.62
C LYS A 42 14.82 -10.33 12.42
N VAL A 43 13.71 -10.86 12.92
CA VAL A 43 12.37 -10.27 12.74
C VAL A 43 12.25 -8.97 13.53
N SER A 44 12.62 -8.99 14.82
CA SER A 44 12.57 -7.78 15.65
C SER A 44 13.55 -6.73 15.16
N LEU A 45 14.77 -7.13 14.76
CA LEU A 45 15.77 -6.22 14.18
C LEU A 45 15.25 -5.53 12.92
N ARG A 46 14.61 -6.30 12.03
CA ARG A 46 14.04 -5.74 10.80
C ARG A 46 12.89 -4.79 11.11
N LYS A 47 12.02 -5.13 12.06
CA LYS A 47 10.90 -4.28 12.47
C LYS A 47 11.36 -2.95 13.04
N LEU A 48 12.39 -2.95 13.90
CA LEU A 48 12.99 -1.71 14.44
C LEU A 48 13.61 -0.87 13.32
N TYR A 49 14.35 -1.52 12.40
CA TYR A 49 14.96 -0.84 11.26
C TYR A 49 13.94 -0.20 10.32
N ASP A 50 12.91 -0.95 9.93
CA ASP A 50 11.85 -0.43 9.07
C ASP A 50 11.08 0.68 9.80
N GLY A 51 10.86 0.56 11.11
CA GLY A 51 10.31 1.64 11.95
C GLY A 51 11.09 2.95 11.82
N LYS A 52 12.43 2.89 11.87
CA LYS A 52 13.30 4.06 11.65
C LYS A 52 13.21 4.64 10.23
N ILE A 53 13.03 3.79 9.21
CA ILE A 53 12.74 4.28 7.85
C ILE A 53 11.44 5.08 7.83
N PHE A 54 10.40 4.60 8.54
CA PHE A 54 9.10 5.25 8.63
C PHE A 54 9.05 6.48 9.54
N GLU A 55 10.10 6.78 10.32
CA GLU A 55 10.24 8.08 11.00
C GLU A 55 10.55 9.23 10.01
N ASN A 56 11.00 8.90 8.79
CA ASN A 56 11.25 9.90 7.77
C ASN A 56 9.94 10.50 7.21
N SER A 57 9.78 11.82 7.34
CA SER A 57 8.57 12.54 6.92
C SER A 57 8.23 12.37 5.43
N LYS A 58 9.23 12.19 4.55
CA LYS A 58 8.98 11.93 3.12
C LYS A 58 8.40 10.53 2.90
N VAL A 59 8.86 9.55 3.67
CA VAL A 59 8.31 8.18 3.62
C VAL A 59 6.87 8.17 4.12
N GLN A 60 6.59 8.83 5.24
CA GLN A 60 5.22 8.95 5.78
C GLN A 60 4.28 9.61 4.79
N SER A 61 4.67 10.76 4.23
CA SER A 61 3.85 11.47 3.25
C SER A 61 3.57 10.64 1.98
N ALA A 62 4.58 9.93 1.47
CA ALA A 62 4.39 9.04 0.32
C ALA A 62 3.51 7.82 0.65
N ASP A 63 3.60 7.28 1.87
CA ASP A 63 2.76 6.17 2.34
C ASP A 63 1.30 6.60 2.52
N ASP A 64 1.06 7.78 3.08
CA ASP A 64 -0.27 8.39 3.19
C ASP A 64 -0.90 8.59 1.82
N GLN A 65 -0.12 9.05 0.84
CA GLN A 65 -0.58 9.22 -0.54
C GLN A 65 -0.95 7.87 -1.17
N CYS A 66 -0.13 6.84 -0.97
CA CYS A 66 -0.44 5.48 -1.43
C CYS A 66 -1.73 4.96 -0.78
N THR A 67 -1.92 5.18 0.51
CA THR A 67 -3.10 4.76 1.26
C THR A 67 -4.37 5.45 0.74
N LYS A 68 -4.33 6.76 0.53
CA LYS A 68 -5.44 7.54 -0.05
C LYS A 68 -5.81 7.04 -1.43
N LEU A 69 -4.83 6.89 -2.33
CA LEU A 69 -5.05 6.41 -3.69
C LEU A 69 -5.52 4.96 -3.73
N SER A 70 -5.03 4.10 -2.84
CA SER A 70 -5.49 2.72 -2.75
C SER A 70 -6.94 2.62 -2.29
N LYS A 71 -7.37 3.49 -1.36
CA LYS A 71 -8.77 3.56 -0.93
C LYS A 71 -9.66 4.01 -2.08
N GLU A 72 -9.29 5.10 -2.76
CA GLU A 72 -10.02 5.60 -3.92
C GLU A 72 -10.11 4.56 -5.04
N ALA A 73 -9.01 3.85 -5.34
CA ALA A 73 -9.01 2.78 -6.33
C ALA A 73 -10.01 1.68 -5.97
N ARG A 74 -10.05 1.26 -4.69
CA ARG A 74 -11.00 0.24 -4.20
C ARG A 74 -12.46 0.67 -4.34
N GLU A 75 -12.76 1.94 -4.05
CA GLU A 75 -14.11 2.50 -4.20
C GLU A 75 -14.57 2.55 -5.66
N LEU A 76 -13.63 2.63 -6.62
CA LEU A 76 -13.91 2.70 -8.04
C LEU A 76 -13.96 1.32 -8.73
N LEU A 77 -13.47 0.25 -8.10
CA LEU A 77 -13.51 -1.13 -8.66
C LEU A 77 -14.92 -1.59 -9.10
N PRO A 78 -16.01 -1.31 -8.36
CA PRO A 78 -17.35 -1.73 -8.77
C PRO A 78 -17.83 -1.08 -10.08
N ALA A 79 -17.24 0.05 -10.50
CA ALA A 79 -17.70 0.81 -11.66
C ALA A 79 -17.73 0.00 -12.96
N GLN A 80 -16.79 -0.94 -13.15
CA GLN A 80 -16.79 -1.80 -14.33
C GLN A 80 -17.98 -2.76 -14.35
N LYS A 81 -18.39 -3.27 -13.19
CA LYS A 81 -19.56 -4.13 -13.05
C LYS A 81 -20.85 -3.32 -13.28
N ASP A 82 -20.92 -2.12 -12.71
CA ASP A 82 -22.07 -1.21 -12.87
C ASP A 82 -22.25 -0.79 -14.33
N PHE A 83 -21.15 -0.52 -15.03
CA PHE A 83 -21.16 -0.18 -16.45
C PHE A 83 -21.74 -1.33 -17.29
N LYS A 84 -21.20 -2.55 -17.15
CA LYS A 84 -21.69 -3.76 -17.86
C LYS A 84 -23.15 -4.06 -17.56
N THR A 85 -23.56 -3.89 -16.30
CA THR A 85 -24.94 -4.09 -15.86
C THR A 85 -25.87 -3.09 -16.54
N SER A 86 -25.48 -1.81 -16.56
CA SER A 86 -26.27 -0.74 -17.19
C SER A 86 -26.33 -0.91 -18.71
N GLU A 87 -25.25 -1.32 -19.39
CA GLU A 87 -25.27 -1.64 -20.82
C GLU A 87 -26.24 -2.77 -21.14
N THR A 88 -26.24 -3.83 -20.32
CA THR A 88 -27.15 -4.96 -20.48
C THR A 88 -28.59 -4.52 -20.30
N GLN A 89 -28.88 -3.72 -19.27
CA GLN A 89 -30.22 -3.16 -19.04
C GLN A 89 -30.68 -2.26 -20.18
N ILE A 90 -29.81 -1.40 -20.73
CA ILE A 90 -30.13 -0.55 -21.90
C ILE A 90 -30.51 -1.43 -23.09
N LYS A 91 -29.74 -2.48 -23.39
CA LYS A 91 -30.04 -3.41 -24.48
C LYS A 91 -31.40 -4.09 -24.29
N VAL A 92 -31.69 -4.56 -23.07
CA VAL A 92 -32.97 -5.19 -22.73
C VAL A 92 -34.12 -4.20 -22.90
N ILE A 93 -34.01 -2.99 -22.36
CA ILE A 93 -35.07 -1.96 -22.47
C ILE A 93 -35.34 -1.63 -23.94
N LYS A 94 -34.31 -1.40 -24.75
CA LYS A 94 -34.46 -1.13 -26.19
C LYS A 94 -35.17 -2.28 -26.91
N LYS A 95 -34.77 -3.52 -26.62
CA LYS A 95 -35.43 -4.72 -27.18
C LYS A 95 -36.89 -4.83 -26.76
N THR A 96 -37.25 -4.42 -25.54
CA THR A 96 -38.64 -4.40 -25.07
C THR A 96 -39.45 -3.26 -25.70
N MET A 97 -38.83 -2.15 -26.10
CA MET A 97 -39.51 -1.06 -26.80
C MET A 97 -39.83 -1.40 -28.27
N GLU A 98 -39.04 -2.28 -28.91
CA GLU A 98 -39.22 -2.64 -30.33
C GLU A 98 -40.61 -3.22 -30.68
N PRO A 99 -41.19 -4.19 -29.93
CA PRO A 99 -42.54 -4.68 -30.19
C PRO A 99 -43.60 -3.58 -30.12
N ILE A 100 -43.48 -2.63 -29.18
CA ILE A 100 -44.44 -1.53 -29.03
C ILE A 100 -44.35 -0.58 -30.25
N LEU A 101 -43.12 -0.27 -30.69
CA LEU A 101 -42.89 0.51 -31.90
C LEU A 101 -43.48 -0.17 -33.15
N LYS A 102 -43.35 -1.50 -33.25
CA LYS A 102 -43.93 -2.30 -34.35
C LYS A 102 -45.45 -2.37 -34.29
N ALA A 103 -46.03 -2.53 -33.10
CA ALA A 103 -47.48 -2.61 -32.89
C ALA A 103 -48.19 -1.32 -33.37
N HIS A 104 -47.58 -0.16 -33.10
CA HIS A 104 -48.07 1.13 -33.54
C HIS A 104 -47.61 1.51 -34.97
N LYS A 105 -46.99 0.59 -35.72
CA LYS A 105 -46.46 0.81 -37.10
C LYS A 105 -45.61 2.07 -37.25
N GLY A 106 -44.93 2.51 -36.19
CA GLY A 106 -44.14 3.75 -36.19
C GLY A 106 -44.95 5.05 -36.12
N ASP A 107 -46.27 5.02 -35.86
CA ASP A 107 -47.04 6.23 -35.55
C ASP A 107 -46.52 6.86 -34.24
N SER A 108 -45.74 7.92 -34.40
CA SER A 108 -45.09 8.61 -33.29
C SER A 108 -46.08 9.14 -32.26
N LYS A 109 -47.31 9.50 -32.65
CA LYS A 109 -48.32 10.02 -31.71
C LYS A 109 -48.88 8.90 -30.85
N ALA A 110 -49.22 7.76 -31.45
CA ALA A 110 -49.72 6.60 -30.73
C ALA A 110 -48.65 6.01 -29.78
N VAL A 111 -47.40 5.90 -30.25
CA VAL A 111 -46.26 5.44 -29.43
C VAL A 111 -46.00 6.36 -28.23
N LYS A 112 -46.08 7.69 -28.41
CA LYS A 112 -45.87 8.65 -27.32
C LYS A 112 -47.03 8.70 -26.33
N ALA A 113 -48.21 8.24 -26.71
CA ALA A 113 -49.36 8.11 -25.82
C ALA A 113 -49.39 6.75 -25.08
N ASP A 114 -48.60 5.77 -25.52
CA ASP A 114 -48.52 4.43 -24.92
C ASP A 114 -47.87 4.48 -23.51
N PRO A 115 -48.60 4.12 -22.44
CA PRO A 115 -48.08 4.20 -21.07
C PRO A 115 -46.87 3.28 -20.81
N GLU A 116 -46.82 2.12 -21.44
CA GLU A 116 -45.69 1.19 -21.30
C GLU A 116 -44.45 1.73 -22.00
N PHE A 117 -44.63 2.30 -23.20
CA PHE A 117 -43.54 2.97 -23.91
C PHE A 117 -42.96 4.14 -23.10
N LEU A 118 -43.80 5.00 -22.53
CA LEU A 118 -43.37 6.11 -21.68
C LEU A 118 -42.61 5.63 -20.43
N LYS A 119 -43.07 4.55 -19.79
CA LYS A 119 -42.39 3.93 -18.64
C LYS A 119 -41.01 3.39 -19.04
N LEU A 120 -40.91 2.70 -20.17
CA LEU A 120 -39.65 2.19 -20.70
C LEU A 120 -38.70 3.31 -21.11
N GLN A 121 -39.22 4.40 -21.70
CA GLN A 121 -38.43 5.58 -22.05
C GLN A 121 -37.84 6.27 -20.80
N LYS A 122 -38.63 6.45 -19.74
CA LYS A 122 -38.14 6.97 -18.45
C LYS A 122 -37.06 6.06 -17.86
N LYS A 123 -37.28 4.74 -17.90
CA LYS A 123 -36.30 3.75 -17.43
C LYS A 123 -35.01 3.80 -18.25
N LEU A 124 -35.12 3.91 -19.58
CA LEU A 124 -33.98 4.03 -20.48
C LEU A 124 -33.15 5.27 -20.17
N ALA A 125 -33.80 6.43 -19.97
CA ALA A 125 -33.13 7.66 -19.60
C ALA A 125 -32.37 7.51 -18.27
N ALA A 126 -33.01 6.97 -17.23
CA ALA A 126 -32.38 6.72 -15.93
C ALA A 126 -31.19 5.76 -16.04
N THR A 127 -31.34 4.63 -16.74
CA THR A 127 -30.25 3.66 -16.94
C THR A 127 -29.11 4.23 -17.77
N THR A 128 -29.39 5.13 -18.73
CA THR A 128 -28.36 5.81 -19.53
C THR A 128 -27.50 6.73 -18.65
N VAL A 129 -28.12 7.47 -17.73
CA VAL A 129 -27.39 8.30 -16.75
C VAL A 129 -26.50 7.43 -15.85
N LEU A 130 -27.01 6.28 -15.38
CA LEU A 130 -26.21 5.32 -14.59
C LEU A 130 -25.02 4.78 -15.41
N ASN A 131 -25.23 4.47 -16.69
CA ASN A 131 -24.17 3.99 -17.57
C ASN A 131 -23.05 5.03 -17.76
N GLU A 132 -23.41 6.28 -18.05
CA GLU A 132 -22.42 7.37 -18.21
C GLU A 132 -21.70 7.70 -16.89
N THR A 133 -22.40 7.60 -15.75
CA THR A 133 -21.80 7.74 -14.43
C THR A 133 -20.78 6.63 -14.17
N ALA A 134 -21.14 5.37 -14.44
CA ALA A 134 -20.25 4.23 -14.28
C ALA A 134 -19.02 4.34 -15.20
N LYS A 135 -19.21 4.76 -16.45
CA LYS A 135 -18.13 5.03 -17.41
C LYS A 135 -17.17 6.11 -16.93
N SER A 136 -17.70 7.19 -16.35
CA SER A 136 -16.89 8.26 -15.76
C SER A 136 -16.07 7.76 -14.57
N LYS A 137 -16.67 6.94 -13.71
CA LYS A 137 -15.95 6.27 -12.60
C LYS A 137 -14.86 5.31 -13.10
N MET A 138 -15.10 4.57 -14.18
CA MET A 138 -14.07 3.71 -14.79
C MET A 138 -12.87 4.52 -15.29
N LYS A 139 -13.11 5.63 -16.00
CA LYS A 139 -12.02 6.54 -16.43
C LYS A 139 -11.23 7.07 -15.23
N ARG A 140 -11.94 7.45 -14.16
CA ARG A 140 -11.29 7.88 -12.91
C ARG A 140 -10.46 6.74 -12.29
N ALA A 141 -10.95 5.50 -12.32
CA ALA A 141 -10.24 4.33 -11.80
C ALA A 141 -8.89 4.14 -12.51
N GLU A 142 -8.85 4.31 -13.84
CA GLU A 142 -7.61 4.23 -14.61
C GLU A 142 -6.61 5.33 -14.21
N VAL A 143 -7.08 6.56 -14.05
CA VAL A 143 -6.25 7.69 -13.61
C VAL A 143 -5.69 7.45 -12.20
N VAL A 144 -6.55 7.03 -11.26
CA VAL A 144 -6.16 6.74 -9.87
C VAL A 144 -5.19 5.56 -9.81
N THR A 145 -5.37 4.53 -10.63
CA THR A 145 -4.46 3.37 -10.70
C THR A 145 -3.07 3.79 -11.19
N LYS A 146 -3.01 4.64 -12.22
CA LYS A 146 -1.73 5.21 -12.69
C LYS A 146 -1.07 6.06 -11.61
N ALA A 147 -1.84 6.91 -10.94
CA ALA A 147 -1.34 7.72 -9.84
C ALA A 147 -0.83 6.86 -8.66
N LEU A 148 -1.53 5.76 -8.34
CA LEU A 148 -1.12 4.82 -7.30
C LEU A 148 0.22 4.16 -7.63
N ASN A 149 0.42 3.71 -8.87
CA ASN A 149 1.69 3.14 -9.30
C ASN A 149 2.84 4.16 -9.19
N SER A 150 2.60 5.41 -9.59
CA SER A 150 3.59 6.48 -9.43
C SER A 150 3.89 6.76 -7.94
N ALA A 151 2.87 6.81 -7.08
CA ALA A 151 3.03 7.00 -5.64
C ALA A 151 3.82 5.85 -4.99
N GLN A 152 3.60 4.60 -5.41
CA GLN A 152 4.36 3.44 -4.95
C GLN A 152 5.83 3.52 -5.34
N GLN A 153 6.15 4.00 -6.54
CA GLN A 153 7.54 4.25 -6.94
C GLN A 153 8.20 5.35 -6.11
N ILE A 154 7.46 6.42 -5.81
CA ILE A 154 7.94 7.51 -4.92
C ILE A 154 8.21 6.96 -3.52
N LEU A 155 7.27 6.19 -2.95
CA LEU A 155 7.43 5.55 -1.65
C LEU A 155 8.65 4.63 -1.61
N PHE A 156 8.84 3.82 -2.66
CA PHE A 156 10.01 2.94 -2.77
C PHE A 156 11.33 3.73 -2.75
N LYS A 157 11.44 4.79 -3.56
CA LYS A 157 12.63 5.65 -3.58
C LYS A 157 12.83 6.36 -2.24
N ALA A 158 11.78 6.88 -1.64
CA ALA A 158 11.84 7.53 -0.33
C ALA A 158 12.35 6.56 0.75
N LYS A 159 11.90 5.30 0.75
CA LYS A 159 12.41 4.26 1.67
C LYS A 159 13.88 3.97 1.42
N GLN A 160 14.32 3.86 0.16
CA GLN A 160 15.73 3.67 -0.17
C GLN A 160 16.60 4.83 0.30
N ASP A 161 16.15 6.07 0.09
CA ASP A 161 16.90 7.26 0.50
C ASP A 161 16.97 7.40 2.02
N ALA A 162 15.87 7.10 2.73
CA ALA A 162 15.87 7.03 4.19
C ALA A 162 16.82 5.94 4.72
N ALA A 163 16.87 4.78 4.06
CA ALA A 163 17.75 3.68 4.44
C ALA A 163 19.25 4.01 4.31
N LYS A 164 19.66 4.83 3.32
CA LYS A 164 21.08 5.23 3.11
C LYS A 164 21.72 5.90 4.33
N GLY A 165 20.93 6.59 5.15
CA GLY A 165 21.40 7.23 6.39
C GLY A 165 21.37 6.31 7.62
N LEU A 166 20.64 5.20 7.55
CA LEU A 166 20.36 4.30 8.68
C LEU A 166 21.42 3.20 8.77
N ASN A 167 22.53 3.54 9.42
CA ASN A 167 23.56 2.58 9.79
C ASN A 167 23.18 1.86 11.09
N VAL A 168 23.67 0.62 11.26
CA VAL A 168 23.63 -0.08 12.54
C VAL A 168 24.99 0.04 13.22
N LEU A 169 25.01 0.61 14.40
CA LEU A 169 26.21 0.82 15.21
C LEU A 169 26.16 -0.13 16.41
N VAL A 170 27.23 -0.88 16.60
CA VAL A 170 27.44 -1.65 17.82
C VAL A 170 28.49 -0.91 18.64
N THR A 171 28.07 -0.41 19.80
CA THR A 171 28.96 0.21 20.77
C THR A 171 29.05 -0.68 22.00
N THR A 172 30.17 -0.57 22.72
CA THR A 172 30.34 -1.32 23.96
C THR A 172 30.97 -0.42 25.00
N ASP A 173 30.51 -0.59 26.24
CA ASP A 173 31.21 -0.17 27.43
C ASP A 173 31.53 -1.38 28.31
N ALA A 174 32.23 -1.16 29.43
CA ALA A 174 32.64 -2.24 30.32
C ALA A 174 31.46 -3.05 30.93
N LYS A 175 30.22 -2.57 30.81
CA LYS A 175 29.02 -3.14 31.45
C LYS A 175 27.96 -3.58 30.43
N SER A 176 28.08 -3.20 29.16
CA SER A 176 27.03 -3.42 28.17
C SER A 176 27.50 -3.36 26.72
N ILE A 177 26.74 -4.03 25.85
CA ILE A 177 26.79 -3.90 24.39
C ILE A 177 25.50 -3.22 23.96
N LEU A 178 25.62 -2.09 23.28
CA LEU A 178 24.49 -1.33 22.76
C LEU A 178 24.43 -1.48 21.25
N ILE A 179 23.23 -1.73 20.72
CA ILE A 179 22.96 -1.74 19.29
C ILE A 179 22.08 -0.54 18.99
N ALA A 180 22.62 0.36 18.18
CA ALA A 180 21.95 1.58 17.75
C ALA A 180 21.62 1.53 16.27
N ILE A 181 20.43 1.98 15.89
CA ILE A 181 19.98 2.08 14.50
C ILE A 181 19.72 3.56 14.21
N GLY A 182 20.40 4.11 13.19
CA GLY A 182 20.24 5.52 12.83
C GLY A 182 20.69 6.51 13.92
N GLY A 183 21.53 6.08 14.86
CA GLY A 183 22.01 6.90 15.98
C GLY A 183 21.19 6.79 17.27
N SER A 184 20.05 6.11 17.25
CA SER A 184 19.24 5.82 18.45
C SER A 184 19.57 4.43 18.98
N THR A 185 19.75 4.28 20.30
CA THR A 185 19.98 2.97 20.92
C THR A 185 18.66 2.21 21.03
N GLU A 186 18.59 1.06 20.38
CA GLU A 186 17.36 0.26 20.29
C GLU A 186 17.44 -1.00 21.16
N MET A 187 18.66 -1.53 21.39
CA MET A 187 18.87 -2.72 22.21
C MET A 187 20.12 -2.58 23.07
N SER A 188 20.09 -3.23 24.23
CA SER A 188 21.20 -3.30 25.17
C SER A 188 21.36 -4.71 25.72
N VAL A 189 22.60 -5.19 25.78
CA VAL A 189 22.99 -6.46 26.38
C VAL A 189 23.92 -6.17 27.53
N LYS A 190 23.49 -6.44 28.77
CA LYS A 190 24.33 -6.27 29.96
C LYS A 190 25.38 -7.38 30.04
N LEU A 191 26.63 -6.99 30.30
CA LEU A 191 27.79 -7.85 30.47
C LEU A 191 28.08 -8.14 31.94
N GLY A 192 28.67 -9.29 32.25
CA GLY A 192 29.13 -9.65 33.59
C GLY A 192 28.04 -10.21 34.50
N GLY A 193 27.16 -11.05 33.96
CA GLY A 193 26.17 -11.81 34.74
C GLY A 193 26.33 -13.32 34.65
#